data_AF-A0AAV4AIJ3-F1
#
_entry.id   AF-A0AAV4AIJ3-F1
#
_cell.length_a   1.000
_cell.length_b   1.000
_cell.length_c   1.000
_cell.angle_alpha   90.00
_cell.angle_beta   90.00
_cell.angle_gamma   90.00
#
_symmetry.space_group_name_H-M   'P 1'
#
loop_
_entity.id
_entity.type
_entity.pdbx_description
1 polymer ?
#
loop_
_entity_poly.entity_id
_entity_poly.type
_entity_poly.pdbx_seq_one_letter_code
_entity_poly.pdbx_strand_id
1 'polypeptide(L)'
;MGMCFEGKALSRDNFLPVNEVLDLLTGDTLETVHASVPLGRKENVWFLVDNSDNVIRRKGGKKSQYWDDCGAWGNGAKASTPSTLYTKQNGLAIHVVKREGKYCQEKQSSGKKVYKAVEPQPASEDVFTLRRNYSKHAHSNDYVRLVTWLEEQQRRCLYEYRGKYPGSHAHGKSANPERTGAYVRLQPQVMAKLKEDVRTQKPDKLYREADVLYGPKKKRVIYDAKHRGKGNGMNMQTVRTGTFADQVRTVRRMAHTEKYKDFIQVITRAQRKVLTIILHSQEQMADMKRSCSPGPNGVRSVMTFDKTFNLTDVHVTAAVYKNVALLNSRTMEHPSFFGAFFLHGNSDFRVFTQFFQHIALEFADSPNPVLGSDEEKAMRNAMAFAFPDAGI
;
A
#
# COMPACT_ATOMS: atom_id res chain seq x y z
N MET A 1 0.00 -35.17 -8.24
CA MET A 1 0.58 -35.55 -6.92
C MET A 1 1.80 -34.66 -6.69
N GLY A 2 1.68 -33.62 -5.88
CA GLY A 2 2.82 -32.75 -5.56
C GLY A 2 3.67 -33.42 -4.50
N MET A 3 4.97 -33.57 -4.76
CA MET A 3 5.94 -34.00 -3.74
C MET A 3 5.84 -33.05 -2.55
N CYS A 4 5.29 -33.52 -1.44
CA CYS A 4 5.41 -32.83 -0.16
C CYS A 4 6.87 -33.00 0.26
N PHE A 5 7.65 -31.93 0.17
CA PHE A 5 8.98 -31.93 0.76
C PHE A 5 8.80 -31.91 2.27
N GLU A 6 9.08 -33.04 2.91
CA GLU A 6 9.07 -33.14 4.36
C GLU A 6 10.31 -32.45 4.92
N GLY A 7 10.09 -31.37 5.68
CA GLY A 7 11.16 -30.74 6.46
C GLY A 7 11.67 -31.68 7.54
N LYS A 8 12.83 -31.38 8.09
CA LYS A 8 13.37 -32.18 9.19
C LYS A 8 12.61 -31.88 10.47
N ALA A 9 12.24 -32.92 11.21
CA ALA A 9 11.46 -32.78 12.43
C ALA A 9 12.22 -32.02 13.52
N LEU A 10 11.51 -31.17 14.26
CA LEU A 10 11.98 -30.58 15.51
C LEU A 10 11.87 -31.62 16.63
N SER A 11 12.91 -31.75 17.44
CA SER A 11 12.86 -32.62 18.61
C SER A 11 12.00 -31.93 19.71
N ARG A 12 10.96 -32.61 20.19
CA ARG A 12 10.17 -32.22 21.38
C ARG A 12 9.32 -30.94 21.27
N ASP A 13 8.72 -30.68 20.11
CA ASP A 13 7.85 -29.51 19.87
C ASP A 13 8.50 -28.15 20.21
N ASN A 14 9.83 -28.09 20.26
CA ASN A 14 10.60 -26.89 20.61
C ASN A 14 11.53 -26.49 19.46
N PHE A 15 11.96 -25.24 19.48
CA PHE A 15 13.03 -24.78 18.58
C PHE A 15 14.34 -25.49 18.91
N LEU A 16 15.21 -25.61 17.91
CA LEU A 16 16.49 -26.26 18.06
C LEU A 16 17.35 -25.54 19.11
N PRO A 17 18.07 -26.28 19.96
CA PRO A 17 19.05 -25.71 20.88
C PRO A 17 20.09 -24.88 20.15
N VAL A 18 20.61 -23.83 20.82
CA VAL A 18 21.58 -22.90 20.21
C VAL A 18 22.81 -23.60 19.64
N ASN A 19 23.30 -24.66 20.30
CA ASN A 19 24.44 -25.43 19.82
C ASN A 19 24.18 -26.00 18.42
N GLU A 20 23.06 -26.71 18.25
CA GLU A 20 22.66 -27.29 16.98
C GLU A 20 22.45 -26.21 15.92
N VAL A 21 21.84 -25.08 16.28
CA VAL A 21 21.67 -23.94 15.37
C VAL A 21 23.02 -23.39 14.92
N LEU A 22 23.98 -23.21 15.83
CA LEU A 22 25.31 -22.75 15.47
C LEU A 22 26.01 -23.78 14.59
N ASP A 23 25.97 -25.07 14.92
CA ASP A 23 26.58 -26.13 14.11
C ASP A 23 26.05 -26.14 12.67
N LEU A 24 24.72 -26.04 12.51
CA LEU A 24 24.06 -25.95 11.21
C LEU A 24 24.45 -24.69 10.42
N LEU A 25 24.69 -23.57 11.11
CA LEU A 25 25.00 -22.28 10.48
C LEU A 25 26.50 -22.05 10.27
N THR A 26 27.38 -22.62 11.10
CA THR A 26 28.84 -22.44 11.04
C THR A 26 29.60 -23.55 10.35
N GLY A 27 29.12 -24.80 10.41
CA GLY A 27 29.89 -25.96 9.97
C GLY A 27 29.68 -26.35 8.50
N ASP A 28 30.55 -27.22 8.00
CA ASP A 28 30.24 -28.00 6.79
C ASP A 28 29.14 -29.00 7.15
N THR A 29 27.91 -28.52 6.98
CA THR A 29 26.72 -29.33 7.24
C THR A 29 26.50 -30.26 6.06
N LEU A 30 26.23 -31.54 6.33
CA LEU A 30 25.74 -32.47 5.31
C LEU A 30 24.28 -32.19 4.93
N GLU A 31 23.67 -31.24 5.61
CA GLU A 31 22.28 -30.86 5.41
C GLU A 31 22.07 -30.14 4.08
N THR A 32 20.96 -30.48 3.42
CA THR A 32 20.59 -29.85 2.17
C THR A 32 20.19 -28.39 2.44
N VAL A 33 20.91 -27.46 1.81
CA VAL A 33 20.54 -26.04 1.79
C VAL A 33 19.59 -25.81 0.62
N HIS A 34 18.33 -25.50 0.92
CA HIS A 34 17.33 -25.22 -0.09
C HIS A 34 17.50 -23.80 -0.66
N ALA A 35 17.28 -23.63 -1.96
CA ALA A 35 17.26 -22.30 -2.58
C ALA A 35 16.13 -21.40 -2.04
N SER A 36 15.03 -22.01 -1.60
CA SER A 36 13.92 -21.32 -0.94
C SER A 36 13.21 -22.29 0.01
N VAL A 37 12.41 -21.77 0.94
CA VAL A 37 11.56 -22.60 1.80
C VAL A 37 10.65 -23.48 0.92
N PRO A 38 10.67 -24.82 1.06
CA PRO A 38 9.84 -25.70 0.26
C PRO A 38 8.35 -25.43 0.46
N LEU A 39 7.54 -25.65 -0.58
CA LEU A 39 6.09 -25.51 -0.50
C LEU A 39 5.47 -26.67 0.30
N GLY A 40 4.31 -26.40 0.90
CA GLY A 40 3.51 -27.39 1.60
C GLY A 40 3.32 -27.10 3.08
N ARG A 41 2.65 -28.04 3.75
CA ARG A 41 2.38 -27.98 5.20
C ARG A 41 3.69 -28.06 5.98
N LYS A 42 3.83 -27.20 7.00
CA LYS A 42 5.01 -27.14 7.87
C LYS A 42 4.50 -27.18 9.30
N GLU A 43 4.86 -28.22 10.04
CA GLU A 43 4.44 -28.40 11.42
C GLU A 43 5.57 -29.07 12.17
N ASN A 44 6.13 -28.39 13.16
CA ASN A 44 7.25 -28.90 13.95
C ASN A 44 8.42 -29.37 13.07
N VAL A 45 8.80 -28.55 12.09
CA VAL A 45 9.87 -28.83 11.14
C VAL A 45 10.83 -27.67 10.97
N TRP A 46 12.02 -27.95 10.46
CA TRP A 46 13.01 -26.96 10.10
C TRP A 46 13.63 -27.19 8.72
N PHE A 47 14.19 -26.12 8.15
CA PHE A 47 14.86 -26.09 6.85
C PHE A 47 16.07 -25.18 6.90
N LEU A 48 17.16 -25.58 6.24
CA LEU A 48 18.24 -24.65 5.89
C LEU A 48 17.97 -24.04 4.52
N VAL A 49 18.09 -22.72 4.44
CA VAL A 49 17.72 -21.96 3.24
C VAL A 49 18.82 -20.96 2.89
N ASP A 50 19.14 -20.85 1.60
CA ASP A 50 20.02 -19.81 1.07
C ASP A 50 19.46 -18.43 1.42
N ASN A 51 20.32 -17.60 2.01
CA ASN A 51 19.99 -16.27 2.51
C ASN A 51 20.71 -15.16 1.72
N SER A 52 21.38 -15.50 0.61
CA SER A 52 22.17 -14.59 -0.22
C SER A 52 21.37 -13.36 -0.67
N ASP A 53 20.11 -13.53 -1.07
CA ASP A 53 19.22 -12.42 -1.44
C ASP A 53 19.06 -11.40 -0.30
N ASN A 54 18.92 -11.88 0.93
CA ASN A 54 18.80 -11.00 2.09
C ASN A 54 20.13 -10.31 2.44
N VAL A 55 21.28 -10.94 2.16
CA VAL A 55 22.59 -10.29 2.27
C VAL A 55 22.67 -9.10 1.33
N ILE A 56 22.33 -9.30 0.05
CA ILE A 56 22.35 -8.25 -0.97
C ILE A 56 21.41 -7.11 -0.57
N ARG A 57 20.20 -7.45 -0.11
CA ARG A 57 19.23 -6.45 0.37
C ARG A 57 19.75 -5.63 1.53
N ARG A 58 20.33 -6.27 2.56
CA ARG A 58 20.88 -5.58 3.73
C ARG A 58 22.04 -4.65 3.35
N LYS A 59 22.96 -5.11 2.48
CA LYS A 59 24.04 -4.26 1.94
C LYS A 59 23.49 -3.03 1.20
N GLY A 60 22.35 -3.16 0.53
CA GLY A 60 21.64 -2.05 -0.12
C GLY A 60 20.69 -1.26 0.80
N GLY A 61 20.79 -1.38 2.12
CA GLY A 61 19.94 -0.67 3.09
C GLY A 61 18.47 -1.12 3.11
N LYS A 62 18.13 -2.23 2.46
CA LYS A 62 16.76 -2.77 2.39
C LYS A 62 16.53 -3.80 3.49
N LYS A 63 15.31 -3.84 4.01
CA LYS A 63 14.88 -4.86 5.00
C LYS A 63 14.92 -6.26 4.39
N SER A 64 15.32 -7.25 5.20
CA SER A 64 15.23 -8.67 4.84
C SER A 64 13.78 -9.10 4.59
N GLN A 65 13.62 -10.11 3.75
CA GLN A 65 12.35 -10.73 3.40
C GLN A 65 12.43 -12.23 3.65
N TYR A 66 11.54 -12.72 4.49
CA TYR A 66 11.41 -14.14 4.82
C TYR A 66 10.10 -14.66 4.25
N TRP A 67 10.22 -15.34 3.12
CA TRP A 67 9.07 -15.83 2.34
C TRP A 67 8.80 -17.31 2.62
N ASP A 68 7.52 -17.66 2.70
CA ASP A 68 6.97 -19.01 2.68
C ASP A 68 5.53 -18.96 2.14
N ASP A 69 4.91 -20.13 2.00
CA ASP A 69 3.53 -20.33 1.57
C ASP A 69 2.54 -20.59 2.71
N CYS A 70 2.95 -20.37 3.97
CA CYS A 70 2.12 -20.62 5.16
C CYS A 70 1.12 -19.48 5.46
N GLY A 71 0.84 -18.61 4.50
CA GLY A 71 -0.12 -17.52 4.63
C GLY A 71 0.49 -16.24 5.20
N ALA A 72 -0.26 -15.58 6.08
CA ALA A 72 0.10 -14.25 6.60
C ALA A 72 0.73 -14.36 7.99
N TRP A 73 1.88 -13.72 8.17
CA TRP A 73 2.52 -13.56 9.46
C TRP A 73 2.07 -12.25 10.09
N GLY A 74 1.78 -12.27 11.40
CA GLY A 74 1.29 -11.09 12.12
C GLY A 74 2.26 -9.91 12.01
N ASN A 75 1.71 -8.71 11.82
CA ASN A 75 2.46 -7.45 11.80
C ASN A 75 2.94 -7.09 13.21
N GLY A 76 4.01 -7.75 13.66
CA GLY A 76 4.76 -7.25 14.78
C GLY A 76 5.53 -6.01 14.35
N ALA A 77 4.98 -4.82 14.58
CA ALA A 77 5.81 -3.64 14.89
C ALA A 77 6.79 -3.91 16.08
N LYS A 78 6.65 -5.08 16.72
CA LYS A 78 7.47 -5.68 17.76
C LYS A 78 8.16 -6.99 17.34
N ALA A 79 8.25 -7.33 16.06
CA ALA A 79 9.11 -8.43 15.61
C ALA A 79 10.56 -7.97 15.84
N SER A 80 11.04 -8.18 17.07
CA SER A 80 12.40 -7.83 17.42
C SER A 80 13.32 -8.75 16.64
N THR A 81 14.40 -8.17 16.13
CA THR A 81 15.53 -8.93 15.62
C THR A 81 16.64 -8.87 16.67
N PRO A 82 16.49 -9.58 17.82
CA PRO A 82 17.49 -9.54 18.86
C PRO A 82 18.84 -9.96 18.28
N SER A 83 19.87 -9.24 18.73
CA SER A 83 21.27 -9.59 18.49
C SER A 83 21.80 -10.19 19.77
N THR A 84 22.36 -11.38 19.68
CA THR A 84 22.97 -12.07 20.83
C THR A 84 24.31 -12.62 20.40
N LEU A 85 25.34 -12.38 21.21
CA LEU A 85 26.69 -12.87 20.94
C LEU A 85 26.87 -14.22 21.61
N TYR A 86 27.49 -15.15 20.88
CA TYR A 86 27.85 -16.47 21.37
C TYR A 86 29.30 -16.77 21.03
N THR A 87 29.97 -17.58 21.85
CA THR A 87 31.24 -18.22 21.50
C THR A 87 31.17 -19.70 21.87
N LYS A 88 32.07 -20.54 21.33
CA LYS A 88 32.13 -21.96 21.67
C LYS A 88 33.24 -22.22 22.69
N GLN A 89 32.89 -22.81 23.82
CA GLN A 89 33.84 -23.36 24.79
C GLN A 89 33.56 -24.84 24.98
N ASN A 90 34.58 -25.69 24.79
CA ASN A 90 34.46 -27.15 24.88
C ASN A 90 33.31 -27.70 24.01
N GLY A 91 33.14 -27.15 22.80
CA GLY A 91 32.07 -27.53 21.87
C GLY A 91 30.67 -26.97 22.19
N LEU A 92 30.50 -26.25 23.31
CA LEU A 92 29.21 -25.69 23.72
C LEU A 92 29.16 -24.18 23.49
N ALA A 93 28.07 -23.71 22.90
CA ALA A 93 27.74 -22.31 22.74
C ALA A 93 27.43 -21.68 24.10
N ILE A 94 28.20 -20.66 24.45
CA ILE A 94 27.99 -19.83 25.63
C ILE A 94 27.59 -18.43 25.20
N HIS A 95 26.55 -17.89 25.84
CA HIS A 95 26.14 -16.50 25.62
C HIS A 95 27.16 -15.56 26.24
N VAL A 96 27.60 -14.56 25.49
CA VAL A 96 28.56 -13.54 25.94
C VAL A 96 28.03 -12.14 25.66
N VAL A 97 28.54 -11.16 26.40
CA VAL A 97 28.30 -9.74 26.15
C VAL A 97 29.63 -9.00 26.14
N LYS A 98 29.75 -7.94 25.35
CA LYS A 98 30.96 -7.11 25.31
C LYS A 98 30.85 -5.97 26.35
N ARG A 99 31.79 -5.91 27.29
CA ARG A 99 31.89 -4.87 28.33
C ARG A 99 33.35 -4.45 28.45
N GLU A 100 33.62 -3.15 28.40
CA GLU A 100 34.98 -2.61 28.58
C GLU A 100 36.03 -3.27 27.67
N GLY A 101 35.64 -3.58 26.43
CA GLY A 101 36.50 -4.24 25.44
C GLY A 101 36.64 -5.75 25.59
N LYS A 102 36.16 -6.36 26.69
CA LYS A 102 36.25 -7.80 26.95
C LYS A 102 34.90 -8.51 26.74
N TYR A 103 34.96 -9.80 26.42
CA TYR A 103 33.79 -10.67 26.41
C TYR A 103 33.54 -11.24 27.80
N CYS A 104 32.31 -11.08 28.28
CA CYS A 104 31.90 -11.47 29.63
C CYS A 104 30.65 -12.36 29.59
N GLN A 105 30.56 -13.31 30.52
CA GLN A 105 29.31 -14.00 30.82
C GLN A 105 28.52 -13.23 31.86
N GLU A 106 27.22 -13.08 31.62
CA GLU A 106 26.29 -12.56 32.62
C GLU A 106 25.92 -13.69 33.59
N LYS A 107 26.17 -13.47 34.89
CA LYS A 107 25.72 -14.36 35.96
C LYS A 107 24.90 -13.56 36.96
N GLN A 108 23.86 -14.17 37.50
CA GLN A 108 23.09 -13.59 38.59
C GLN A 108 23.70 -14.07 39.91
N SER A 109 24.17 -13.13 40.74
CA SER A 109 24.71 -13.43 42.07
C SER A 109 24.07 -12.48 43.08
N SER A 110 23.44 -13.03 44.12
CA SER A 110 22.75 -12.25 45.17
C SER A 110 21.76 -11.21 44.62
N GLY A 111 20.96 -11.60 43.61
CA GLY A 111 19.98 -10.72 42.97
C GLY A 111 20.55 -9.65 42.04
N LYS A 112 21.87 -9.50 41.95
CA LYS A 112 22.55 -8.55 41.04
C LYS A 112 23.13 -9.25 39.83
N LYS A 113 23.15 -8.55 38.69
CA LYS A 113 23.85 -8.99 37.48
C LYS A 113 25.33 -8.73 37.65
N VAL A 114 26.13 -9.79 37.64
CA VAL A 114 27.59 -9.75 37.69
C VAL A 114 28.11 -10.22 36.33
N TYR A 115 29.08 -9.49 35.78
CA TYR A 115 29.72 -9.82 34.51
C TYR A 115 31.11 -10.37 34.80
N LYS A 116 31.34 -11.65 34.48
CA LYS A 116 32.65 -12.28 34.63
C LYS A 116 33.29 -12.41 33.25
N ALA A 117 34.52 -11.89 33.11
CA ALA A 117 35.30 -12.07 31.89
C ALA A 117 35.46 -13.56 31.57
N VAL A 118 35.33 -13.90 30.30
CA VAL A 118 35.57 -15.25 29.78
C VAL A 118 37.08 -15.48 29.73
N GLU A 119 37.57 -16.59 30.27
CA GLU A 119 39.00 -16.93 30.24
C GLU A 119 39.20 -18.34 29.64
N PRO A 120 40.10 -18.51 28.64
CA PRO A 120 40.79 -17.43 27.92
C PRO A 120 39.78 -16.55 27.14
N GLN A 121 40.11 -15.28 26.92
CA GLN A 121 39.30 -14.41 26.07
C GLN A 121 39.22 -14.99 24.65
N PRO A 122 38.00 -15.16 24.09
CA PRO A 122 37.85 -15.70 22.74
C PRO A 122 38.40 -14.71 21.72
N ALA A 123 39.00 -15.23 20.64
CA ALA A 123 39.35 -14.42 19.49
C ALA A 123 38.07 -13.84 18.86
N SER A 124 38.20 -12.73 18.13
CA SER A 124 37.00 -12.07 17.57
C SER A 124 36.34 -12.93 16.48
N GLU A 125 37.10 -13.76 15.77
CA GLU A 125 36.59 -14.74 14.81
C GLU A 125 35.80 -15.90 15.45
N ASP A 126 36.02 -16.19 16.73
CA ASP A 126 35.34 -17.27 17.47
C ASP A 126 34.05 -16.78 18.17
N VAL A 127 33.68 -15.53 17.94
CA VAL A 127 32.46 -14.92 18.45
C VAL A 127 31.47 -14.71 17.30
N PHE A 128 30.28 -15.27 17.47
CA PHE A 128 29.20 -15.26 16.49
C PHE A 128 28.08 -14.34 16.94
N THR A 129 27.61 -13.49 16.04
CA THR A 129 26.42 -12.66 16.27
C THR A 129 25.21 -13.37 15.70
N LEU A 130 24.43 -13.98 16.59
CA LEU A 130 23.20 -14.66 16.25
C LEU A 130 22.05 -13.65 16.16
N ARG A 131 21.40 -13.62 14.99
CA ARG A 131 20.19 -12.83 14.73
C ARG A 131 18.99 -13.75 14.55
N ARG A 132 17.86 -13.32 15.10
CA ARG A 132 16.60 -14.09 15.05
C ARG A 132 15.45 -13.23 14.58
N ASN A 133 14.60 -13.73 13.70
CA ASN A 133 13.32 -13.11 13.37
C ASN A 133 12.19 -14.04 13.83
N TYR A 134 11.52 -13.64 14.91
CA TYR A 134 10.39 -14.38 15.46
C TYR A 134 9.08 -13.82 14.91
N SER A 135 8.24 -14.70 14.36
CA SER A 135 6.94 -14.34 13.76
C SER A 135 5.85 -15.32 14.22
N LYS A 136 4.70 -14.79 14.64
CA LYS A 136 3.48 -15.57 14.88
C LYS A 136 2.56 -15.50 13.67
N HIS A 137 1.86 -16.58 13.36
CA HIS A 137 0.89 -16.56 12.27
C HIS A 137 -0.28 -15.63 12.59
N ALA A 138 -0.81 -14.93 11.59
CA ALA A 138 -1.83 -13.89 11.80
C ALA A 138 -3.16 -14.45 12.37
N HIS A 139 -3.44 -15.73 12.15
CA HIS A 139 -4.65 -16.42 12.60
C HIS A 139 -4.42 -17.46 13.70
N SER A 140 -3.16 -17.72 14.09
CA SER A 140 -2.85 -18.66 15.16
C SER A 140 -1.57 -18.22 15.86
N ASN A 141 -1.69 -17.87 17.13
CA ASN A 141 -0.55 -17.46 17.94
C ASN A 141 0.37 -18.64 18.33
N ASP A 142 -0.14 -19.86 18.20
CA ASP A 142 0.56 -21.10 18.53
C ASP A 142 1.37 -21.63 17.35
N TYR A 143 1.02 -21.19 16.13
CA TYR A 143 1.81 -21.47 14.93
C TYR A 143 2.85 -20.37 14.72
N VAL A 144 4.11 -20.73 14.89
CA VAL A 144 5.23 -19.80 15.01
C VAL A 144 6.33 -20.15 14.03
N ARG A 145 6.93 -19.12 13.44
CA ARG A 145 8.14 -19.23 12.63
C ARG A 145 9.29 -18.47 13.28
N LEU A 146 10.43 -19.12 13.38
CA LEU A 146 11.70 -18.53 13.79
C LEU A 146 12.68 -18.62 12.63
N VAL A 147 13.25 -17.49 12.22
CA VAL A 147 14.33 -17.47 11.22
C VAL A 147 15.62 -17.02 11.88
N THR A 148 16.64 -17.87 11.85
CA THR A 148 17.92 -17.62 12.53
C THR A 148 19.07 -17.52 11.51
N TRP A 149 19.95 -16.53 11.67
CA TRP A 149 21.16 -16.39 10.84
C TRP A 149 22.30 -15.77 11.65
N LEU A 150 23.54 -15.94 11.15
CA LEU A 150 24.73 -15.31 11.71
C LEU A 150 25.08 -14.05 10.93
N GLU A 151 25.54 -12.98 11.60
CA GLU A 151 25.97 -11.76 10.90
C GLU A 151 27.28 -11.96 10.14
N GLU A 152 28.17 -12.80 10.67
CA GLU A 152 29.49 -13.09 10.11
C GLU A 152 29.37 -14.05 8.92
N GLN A 153 28.39 -14.96 8.95
CA GLN A 153 28.18 -16.00 7.95
C GLN A 153 26.74 -15.98 7.44
N GLN A 154 26.46 -14.99 6.60
CA GLN A 154 25.09 -14.68 6.19
C GLN A 154 24.55 -15.51 5.02
N ARG A 155 25.34 -16.44 4.45
CA ARG A 155 25.00 -17.18 3.21
C ARG A 155 23.81 -18.10 3.37
N ARG A 156 23.57 -18.64 4.57
CA ARG A 156 22.41 -19.50 4.87
C ARG A 156 21.68 -19.00 6.11
N CYS A 157 20.45 -19.42 6.26
CA CYS A 157 19.64 -19.19 7.45
C CYS A 157 18.79 -20.42 7.75
N LEU A 158 18.44 -20.58 9.02
CA LEU A 158 17.62 -21.67 9.51
C LEU A 158 16.19 -21.16 9.68
N TYR A 159 15.23 -21.84 9.05
CA TYR A 159 13.80 -21.62 9.26
C TYR A 159 13.26 -22.74 10.13
N GLU A 160 12.60 -22.40 11.23
CA GLU A 160 11.96 -23.35 12.14
C GLU A 160 10.48 -23.00 12.27
N TYR A 161 9.62 -23.99 12.12
CA TYR A 161 8.17 -23.87 12.21
C TYR A 161 7.68 -24.74 13.36
N ARG A 162 7.03 -24.12 14.34
CA ARG A 162 6.52 -24.80 15.55
C ARG A 162 5.00 -24.66 15.62
N GLY A 163 4.36 -25.73 16.06
CA GLY A 163 2.91 -25.81 16.23
C GLY A 163 2.19 -26.34 14.99
N LYS A 164 0.85 -26.41 15.11
CA LYS A 164 -0.03 -26.92 14.07
C LYS A 164 -0.35 -25.84 13.03
N TYR A 165 -0.19 -26.17 11.76
CA TYR A 165 -0.51 -25.28 10.65
C TYR A 165 -2.02 -25.02 10.67
N PRO A 166 -2.44 -23.74 10.82
CA PRO A 166 -3.85 -23.43 11.01
C PRO A 166 -4.68 -23.61 9.74
N GLY A 167 -4.05 -23.92 8.61
CA GLY A 167 -4.71 -23.95 7.30
C GLY A 167 -4.62 -22.60 6.60
N SER A 168 -5.00 -22.60 5.33
CA SER A 168 -4.83 -21.44 4.46
C SER A 168 -6.01 -20.47 4.59
N HIS A 169 -5.73 -19.24 5.04
CA HIS A 169 -6.74 -18.22 5.31
C HIS A 169 -6.68 -17.07 4.31
N ALA A 170 -7.79 -16.35 4.11
CA ALA A 170 -7.79 -15.10 3.36
C ALA A 170 -6.99 -14.02 4.11
N HIS A 171 -6.31 -13.13 3.38
CA HIS A 171 -5.53 -12.06 3.99
C HIS A 171 -6.39 -10.84 4.36
N GLY A 172 -6.21 -10.32 5.58
CA GLY A 172 -6.84 -9.09 6.08
C GLY A 172 -8.29 -9.26 6.54
N LYS A 173 -8.98 -8.14 6.80
CA LYS A 173 -10.41 -8.11 7.14
C LYS A 173 -11.28 -8.24 5.88
N SER A 174 -11.07 -9.29 5.08
CA SER A 174 -11.95 -9.48 3.91
C SER A 174 -13.38 -9.72 4.40
N ALA A 175 -14.32 -8.90 3.95
CA ALA A 175 -15.74 -9.05 4.28
C ALA A 175 -16.34 -10.37 3.74
N ASN A 176 -15.62 -11.08 2.86
CA ASN A 176 -16.12 -12.30 2.22
C ASN A 176 -15.01 -13.36 2.06
N PRO A 177 -14.59 -14.03 3.15
CA PRO A 177 -13.40 -14.90 3.18
C PRO A 177 -13.52 -16.10 2.23
N GLU A 178 -14.71 -16.68 2.07
CA GLU A 178 -14.96 -17.81 1.17
C GLU A 178 -14.66 -17.46 -0.29
N ARG A 179 -15.10 -16.27 -0.74
CA ARG A 179 -14.86 -15.78 -2.10
C ARG A 179 -13.41 -15.33 -2.33
N THR A 180 -12.74 -14.90 -1.26
CA THR A 180 -11.36 -14.38 -1.31
C THR A 180 -10.35 -15.51 -1.36
N GLY A 181 -10.72 -16.71 -0.89
CA GLY A 181 -9.90 -17.92 -0.84
C GLY A 181 -8.60 -17.77 -0.05
N ALA A 182 -7.86 -18.87 0.05
CA ALA A 182 -6.55 -18.93 0.68
C ALA A 182 -5.58 -17.87 0.13
N TYR A 183 -5.03 -17.05 1.02
CA TYR A 183 -3.90 -16.18 0.69
C TYR A 183 -2.62 -17.01 0.67
N VAL A 184 -2.03 -17.12 -0.51
CA VAL A 184 -0.69 -17.66 -0.69
C VAL A 184 0.20 -16.53 -1.19
N ARG A 185 1.25 -16.23 -0.43
CA ARG A 185 2.21 -15.20 -0.80
C ARG A 185 3.02 -15.69 -2.00
N LEU A 186 3.13 -14.90 -3.06
CA LEU A 186 4.06 -15.22 -4.15
C LEU A 186 5.50 -15.00 -3.72
N GLN A 187 6.40 -15.86 -4.21
CA GLN A 187 7.83 -15.71 -4.01
C GLN A 187 8.30 -14.33 -4.51
N PRO A 188 9.22 -13.66 -3.80
CA PRO A 188 9.70 -12.33 -4.19
C PRO A 188 10.26 -12.28 -5.61
N GLN A 189 10.98 -13.33 -6.02
CA GLN A 189 11.57 -13.43 -7.37
C GLN A 189 10.49 -13.57 -8.45
N VAL A 190 9.49 -14.43 -8.23
CA VAL A 190 8.32 -14.56 -9.11
C VAL A 190 7.55 -13.25 -9.20
N MET A 191 7.35 -12.55 -8.07
CA MET A 191 6.70 -11.25 -8.05
C MET A 191 7.51 -10.17 -8.78
N ALA A 192 8.84 -10.20 -8.68
CA ALA A 192 9.72 -9.27 -9.40
C ALA A 192 9.65 -9.49 -10.91
N LYS A 193 9.76 -10.75 -11.35
CA LYS A 193 9.59 -11.14 -12.77
C LYS A 193 8.20 -10.76 -13.28
N LEU A 194 7.15 -11.06 -12.52
CA LEU A 194 5.77 -10.70 -12.87
C LEU A 194 5.61 -9.20 -13.09
N LYS A 195 6.25 -8.36 -12.27
CA LYS A 195 6.21 -6.90 -12.42
C LYS A 195 6.86 -6.41 -13.70
N GLU A 196 7.85 -7.12 -14.22
CA GLU A 196 8.45 -6.83 -15.51
C GLU A 196 7.52 -7.28 -16.64
N ASP A 197 7.07 -8.54 -16.58
CA ASP A 197 6.27 -9.17 -17.62
C ASP A 197 4.93 -8.46 -17.86
N VAL A 198 4.28 -7.92 -16.81
CA VAL A 198 3.01 -7.18 -16.95
C VAL A 198 3.14 -5.86 -17.71
N ARG A 199 4.36 -5.35 -17.93
CA ARG A 199 4.59 -4.15 -18.74
C ARG A 199 4.41 -4.43 -20.23
N THR A 200 4.83 -5.61 -20.67
CA THR A 200 4.87 -5.98 -22.10
C THR A 200 3.75 -6.94 -22.48
N GLN A 201 3.19 -7.70 -21.52
CA GLN A 201 2.21 -8.75 -21.80
C GLN A 201 0.82 -8.48 -21.19
N LYS A 202 -0.21 -9.10 -21.77
CA LYS A 202 -1.58 -9.05 -21.24
C LYS A 202 -1.71 -10.01 -20.03
N PRO A 203 -2.44 -9.62 -18.97
CA PRO A 203 -2.62 -10.46 -17.77
C PRO A 203 -3.12 -11.88 -18.06
N ASP A 204 -3.98 -12.04 -19.06
CA ASP A 204 -4.54 -13.33 -19.46
C ASP A 204 -3.48 -14.31 -19.96
N LYS A 205 -2.54 -13.83 -20.77
CA LYS A 205 -1.46 -14.64 -21.30
C LYS A 205 -0.54 -15.08 -20.16
N LEU A 206 -0.13 -14.13 -19.32
CA LEU A 206 0.73 -14.40 -18.15
C LEU A 206 0.08 -15.38 -17.16
N TYR A 207 -1.24 -15.37 -17.03
CA TYR A 207 -1.93 -16.31 -16.16
C TYR A 207 -1.93 -17.74 -16.72
N ARG A 208 -2.09 -17.91 -18.04
CA ARG A 208 -2.07 -19.23 -18.68
C ARG A 208 -0.68 -19.86 -18.69
N GLU A 209 0.34 -19.02 -18.82
CA GLU A 209 1.76 -19.44 -18.86
C GLU A 209 2.41 -19.49 -17.47
N ALA A 210 1.67 -19.12 -16.42
CA ALA A 210 2.18 -19.13 -15.06
C ALA A 210 2.47 -20.56 -14.59
N ASP A 211 3.61 -20.73 -13.93
CA ASP A 211 3.95 -21.99 -13.26
C ASP A 211 2.85 -22.39 -12.27
N VAL A 212 2.35 -23.62 -12.40
CA VAL A 212 1.23 -24.12 -11.60
C VAL A 212 1.58 -24.17 -10.11
N LEU A 213 2.84 -24.40 -9.79
CA LEU A 213 3.32 -24.64 -8.43
C LEU A 213 3.76 -23.33 -7.74
N TYR A 214 4.59 -22.52 -8.40
CA TYR A 214 5.20 -21.30 -7.86
C TYR A 214 4.60 -19.99 -8.38
N GLY A 215 3.77 -20.06 -9.42
CA GLY A 215 3.14 -18.92 -10.05
C GLY A 215 1.93 -18.35 -9.30
N PRO A 216 1.39 -17.22 -9.77
CA PRO A 216 0.20 -16.60 -9.20
C PRO A 216 -1.00 -17.54 -9.22
N LYS A 217 -1.50 -17.89 -8.03
CA LYS A 217 -2.70 -18.76 -7.88
C LYS A 217 -4.01 -18.09 -8.34
N LYS A 218 -4.00 -16.76 -8.53
CA LYS A 218 -5.17 -16.00 -8.95
C LYS A 218 -4.79 -14.96 -9.98
N LYS A 219 -5.57 -14.90 -11.06
CA LYS A 219 -5.44 -13.89 -12.14
C LYS A 219 -5.44 -12.45 -11.59
N ARG A 220 -6.20 -12.20 -10.52
CA ARG A 220 -6.26 -10.90 -9.83
C ARG A 220 -4.88 -10.40 -9.38
N VAL A 221 -3.97 -11.28 -8.96
CA VAL A 221 -2.61 -10.89 -8.55
C VAL A 221 -1.86 -10.23 -9.71
N ILE A 222 -2.04 -10.74 -10.93
CA ILE A 222 -1.41 -10.21 -12.15
C ILE A 222 -2.02 -8.86 -12.53
N TYR A 223 -3.35 -8.74 -12.47
CA TYR A 223 -4.02 -7.44 -12.66
C TYR A 223 -3.54 -6.40 -11.66
N ASP A 224 -3.54 -6.74 -10.37
CA ASP A 224 -3.08 -5.84 -9.31
C ASP A 224 -1.61 -5.43 -9.54
N ALA A 225 -0.73 -6.34 -9.95
CA ALA A 225 0.65 -6.03 -10.30
C ALA A 225 0.75 -5.04 -11.48
N LYS A 226 -0.04 -5.25 -12.54
CA LYS A 226 -0.11 -4.36 -13.71
C LYS A 226 -0.57 -2.94 -13.35
N HIS A 227 -1.61 -2.83 -12.53
CA HIS A 227 -2.17 -1.53 -12.14
C HIS A 227 -1.32 -0.82 -11.09
N ARG A 228 -0.69 -1.55 -10.15
CA ARG A 228 0.30 -0.97 -9.22
C ARG A 228 1.53 -0.43 -9.96
N GLY A 229 1.96 -1.08 -11.05
CA GLY A 229 3.05 -0.59 -11.90
C GLY A 229 2.72 0.76 -12.57
N LYS A 230 1.48 0.94 -13.03
CA LYS A 230 0.99 2.23 -13.56
C LYS A 230 0.92 3.31 -12.48
N GLY A 231 0.54 2.94 -11.25
CA GLY A 231 0.55 3.84 -10.10
C GLY A 231 1.94 4.32 -9.67
N ASN A 232 3.02 3.59 -9.99
CA ASN A 232 4.38 4.01 -9.64
C ASN A 232 5.01 4.98 -10.65
N GLY A 233 4.50 5.06 -11.89
CA GLY A 233 4.79 6.17 -12.82
C GLY A 233 3.99 7.43 -12.50
N MET A 234 2.87 7.26 -11.78
CA MET A 234 2.16 8.32 -11.06
C MET A 234 2.43 8.23 -9.57
N ASN A 235 3.68 7.98 -9.18
CA ASN A 235 4.20 8.66 -8.01
C ASN A 235 4.19 10.15 -8.39
N MET A 236 3.01 10.79 -8.28
CA MET A 236 2.97 11.94 -7.41
C MET A 236 3.77 11.47 -6.21
N GLN A 237 5.01 11.95 -6.11
CA GLN A 237 5.47 12.31 -4.79
C GLN A 237 4.22 12.92 -4.16
N THR A 238 3.65 12.23 -3.17
CA THR A 238 3.29 12.95 -1.97
C THR A 238 4.58 13.66 -1.58
N VAL A 239 4.87 14.77 -2.29
CA VAL A 239 5.30 15.99 -1.70
C VAL A 239 4.38 16.01 -0.51
N ARG A 240 4.93 15.74 0.66
CA ARG A 240 4.32 16.21 1.87
C ARG A 240 4.17 17.70 1.61
N THR A 241 3.04 18.10 1.04
CA THR A 241 2.55 19.46 1.06
C THR A 241 2.19 19.62 2.52
N GLY A 242 3.24 19.84 3.33
CA GLY A 242 3.13 19.85 4.79
C GLY A 242 2.21 20.96 5.27
N THR A 243 1.84 21.86 4.35
CA THR A 243 0.92 22.97 4.58
C THR A 243 -0.07 23.11 3.42
N PHE A 244 -1.23 23.69 3.72
CA PHE A 244 -2.23 24.13 2.74
C PHE A 244 -1.62 25.04 1.65
N ALA A 245 -0.62 25.85 1.99
CA ALA A 245 0.08 26.73 1.05
C ALA A 245 0.82 25.96 -0.06
N ASP A 246 1.34 24.77 0.24
CA ASP A 246 2.03 23.92 -0.74
C ASP A 246 1.03 23.23 -1.69
N GLN A 247 -0.18 22.95 -1.22
CA GLN A 247 -1.29 22.46 -2.04
C GLN A 247 -1.73 23.55 -3.03
N VAL A 248 -1.93 24.79 -2.55
CA VAL A 248 -2.24 25.96 -3.39
C VAL A 248 -1.15 26.20 -4.45
N ARG A 249 0.13 26.14 -4.07
CA ARG A 249 1.24 26.25 -5.03
C ARG A 249 1.21 25.16 -6.08
N THR A 250 0.78 23.95 -5.72
CA THR A 250 0.68 22.83 -6.64
C THR A 250 -0.43 23.04 -7.66
N VAL A 251 -1.62 23.47 -7.24
CA VAL A 251 -2.70 23.78 -8.18
C VAL A 251 -2.31 24.93 -9.11
N ARG A 252 -1.67 25.98 -8.59
CA ARG A 252 -1.14 27.07 -9.42
C ARG A 252 -0.15 26.57 -10.47
N ARG A 253 0.76 25.68 -10.09
CA ARG A 253 1.70 25.08 -11.05
C ARG A 253 0.98 24.20 -12.08
N MET A 254 -0.04 23.45 -11.68
CA MET A 254 -0.85 22.66 -12.62
C MET A 254 -1.55 23.55 -13.66
N ALA A 255 -2.06 24.71 -13.26
CA ALA A 255 -2.65 25.69 -14.19
C ALA A 255 -1.67 26.17 -15.27
N HIS A 256 -0.37 26.15 -14.97
CA HIS A 256 0.68 26.52 -15.92
C HIS A 256 1.24 25.33 -16.73
N THR A 257 0.72 24.12 -16.53
CA THR A 257 1.09 22.97 -17.37
C THR A 257 0.14 22.85 -18.56
N GLU A 258 0.68 22.59 -19.75
CA GLU A 258 -0.09 22.42 -21.00
C GLU A 258 -1.27 21.43 -20.85
N LYS A 259 -1.11 20.42 -20.00
CA LYS A 259 -2.14 19.39 -19.77
C LYS A 259 -3.41 19.91 -19.08
N TYR A 260 -3.31 20.93 -18.21
CA TYR A 260 -4.45 21.38 -17.38
C TYR A 260 -4.78 22.86 -17.57
N LYS A 261 -4.06 23.55 -18.45
CA LYS A 261 -4.26 24.97 -18.78
C LYS A 261 -5.68 25.27 -19.24
N ASP A 262 -6.28 24.34 -19.99
CA ASP A 262 -7.64 24.51 -20.54
C ASP A 262 -8.75 24.03 -19.58
N PHE A 263 -8.38 23.56 -18.38
CA PHE A 263 -9.34 23.11 -17.36
C PHE A 263 -9.39 24.06 -16.15
N ILE A 264 -8.28 24.70 -15.79
CA ILE A 264 -8.23 25.66 -14.69
C ILE A 264 -8.49 27.06 -15.23
N GLN A 265 -9.69 27.59 -15.01
CA GLN A 265 -10.16 28.82 -15.66
C GLN A 265 -9.85 30.07 -14.85
N VAL A 266 -10.11 30.02 -13.54
CA VAL A 266 -9.93 31.19 -12.65
C VAL A 266 -9.28 30.74 -11.36
N ILE A 267 -8.28 31.51 -10.92
CA ILE A 267 -7.66 31.39 -9.59
C ILE A 267 -7.76 32.77 -8.92
N THR A 268 -8.51 32.87 -7.83
CA THR A 268 -8.68 34.13 -7.10
C THR A 268 -8.07 34.06 -5.72
N ARG A 269 -7.22 35.05 -5.43
CA ARG A 269 -6.58 35.23 -4.13
C ARG A 269 -6.95 36.60 -3.58
N ALA A 270 -7.78 36.63 -2.53
CA ALA A 270 -8.13 37.85 -1.81
C ALA A 270 -7.47 37.87 -0.42
N GLN A 271 -7.20 39.06 0.10
CA GLN A 271 -6.61 39.22 1.42
C GLN A 271 -7.54 38.63 2.49
N ARG A 272 -7.00 37.82 3.41
CA ARG A 272 -7.74 37.14 4.49
C ARG A 272 -8.87 36.19 4.03
N LYS A 273 -8.88 35.77 2.77
CA LYS A 273 -9.80 34.73 2.28
C LYS A 273 -9.02 33.52 1.78
N VAL A 274 -9.64 32.35 1.94
CA VAL A 274 -9.14 31.12 1.31
C VAL A 274 -9.20 31.27 -0.21
N LEU A 275 -8.24 30.66 -0.90
CA LEU A 275 -8.19 30.64 -2.36
C LEU A 275 -9.48 30.07 -2.94
N THR A 276 -9.99 30.67 -4.01
CA THR A 276 -11.08 30.11 -4.81
C THR A 276 -10.59 29.77 -6.21
N ILE A 277 -11.08 28.66 -6.76
CA ILE A 277 -10.66 28.16 -8.08
C ILE A 277 -11.87 27.66 -8.84
N ILE A 278 -12.03 28.11 -10.09
CA ILE A 278 -13.10 27.66 -11.00
C ILE A 278 -12.47 26.76 -12.07
N LEU A 279 -13.09 25.59 -12.27
CA LEU A 279 -12.57 24.53 -13.12
C LEU A 279 -13.65 24.06 -14.11
N HIS A 280 -13.37 24.14 -15.41
CA HIS A 280 -14.14 23.49 -16.46
C HIS A 280 -13.33 23.48 -17.75
N SER A 281 -13.64 22.54 -18.66
CA SER A 281 -13.24 22.64 -20.06
C SER A 281 -14.29 23.39 -20.87
N GLN A 282 -13.91 23.83 -22.07
CA GLN A 282 -14.85 24.42 -23.03
C GLN A 282 -15.85 23.38 -23.55
N GLU A 283 -15.43 22.12 -23.73
CA GLU A 283 -16.34 21.02 -24.09
C GLU A 283 -17.42 20.80 -23.03
N GLN A 284 -17.04 20.84 -21.74
CA GLN A 284 -18.00 20.72 -20.65
C GLN A 284 -19.02 21.86 -20.66
N MET A 285 -18.59 23.10 -20.93
CA MET A 285 -19.51 24.24 -21.06
C MET A 285 -20.44 24.10 -22.25
N ALA A 286 -19.92 23.69 -23.41
CA ALA A 286 -20.73 23.46 -24.59
C ALA A 286 -21.80 22.38 -24.36
N ASP A 287 -21.45 21.29 -23.69
CA ASP A 287 -22.41 20.22 -23.38
C ASP A 287 -23.45 20.64 -22.34
N MET A 288 -23.03 21.43 -21.34
CA MET A 288 -23.96 22.01 -20.37
C MET A 288 -24.96 22.96 -21.02
N LYS A 289 -24.50 23.88 -21.88
CA LYS A 289 -25.36 24.78 -22.66
C LYS A 289 -26.37 23.98 -23.50
N ARG A 290 -25.88 22.99 -24.24
CA ARG A 290 -26.73 22.13 -25.10
C ARG A 290 -27.80 21.38 -24.30
N SER A 291 -27.47 20.92 -23.10
CA SER A 291 -28.34 20.07 -22.30
C SER A 291 -29.26 20.82 -21.35
N CYS A 292 -28.87 22.00 -20.89
CA CYS A 292 -29.60 22.77 -19.87
C CYS A 292 -30.37 23.96 -20.44
N SER A 293 -30.04 24.40 -21.67
CA SER A 293 -30.85 25.37 -22.40
C SER A 293 -32.06 24.69 -23.06
N PRO A 294 -33.18 25.41 -23.27
CA PRO A 294 -34.34 24.87 -23.96
C PRO A 294 -33.97 24.44 -25.39
N GLY A 295 -34.13 23.15 -25.69
CA GLY A 295 -33.99 22.62 -27.05
C GLY A 295 -35.26 22.85 -27.91
N PRO A 296 -35.21 22.50 -29.21
CA PRO A 296 -36.35 22.66 -30.14
C PRO A 296 -37.65 21.98 -29.69
N ASN A 297 -37.53 20.91 -28.90
CA ASN A 297 -38.66 20.13 -28.37
C ASN A 297 -39.02 20.51 -26.92
N GLY A 298 -38.46 21.60 -26.38
CA GLY A 298 -38.66 22.05 -24.99
C GLY A 298 -38.00 21.18 -23.92
N VAL A 299 -37.36 20.06 -24.30
CA VAL A 299 -36.62 19.19 -23.37
C VAL A 299 -35.33 19.89 -22.93
N ARG A 300 -35.16 20.01 -21.61
CA ARG A 300 -33.95 20.54 -20.97
C ARG A 300 -33.69 19.83 -19.65
N SER A 301 -32.43 19.72 -19.27
CA SER A 301 -32.02 19.30 -17.93
C SER A 301 -32.04 20.49 -16.97
N VAL A 302 -32.34 20.20 -15.70
CA VAL A 302 -31.99 21.10 -14.60
C VAL A 302 -30.47 21.00 -14.38
N MET A 303 -29.83 22.15 -14.20
CA MET A 303 -28.43 22.28 -13.83
C MET A 303 -28.35 22.42 -12.32
N THR A 304 -28.05 21.32 -11.63
CA THR A 304 -28.03 21.25 -10.17
C THR A 304 -26.62 21.51 -9.62
N PHE A 305 -26.51 22.26 -8.53
CA PHE A 305 -25.25 22.52 -7.85
C PHE A 305 -25.34 22.10 -6.40
N ASP A 306 -24.45 21.20 -6.02
CA ASP A 306 -24.34 20.72 -4.65
C ASP A 306 -22.93 20.98 -4.12
N LYS A 307 -22.85 21.42 -2.86
CA LYS A 307 -21.60 21.41 -2.11
C LYS A 307 -21.37 19.98 -1.61
N THR A 308 -20.44 19.29 -2.26
CA THR A 308 -20.27 17.84 -2.11
C THR A 308 -19.39 17.49 -0.89
N PHE A 309 -18.10 17.28 -1.11
CA PHE A 309 -17.14 16.84 -0.11
C PHE A 309 -15.95 17.82 -0.01
N ASN A 310 -15.21 17.72 1.09
CA ASN A 310 -13.96 18.45 1.25
C ASN A 310 -12.85 17.73 0.49
N LEU A 311 -12.16 18.44 -0.41
CA LEU A 311 -10.86 18.04 -0.90
C LEU A 311 -9.82 18.74 -0.03
N THR A 312 -9.17 17.96 0.84
CA THR A 312 -8.29 18.51 1.89
C THR A 312 -9.03 19.52 2.78
N ASP A 313 -8.63 20.78 2.75
CA ASP A 313 -9.17 21.88 3.55
C ASP A 313 -10.08 22.83 2.73
N VAL A 314 -10.43 22.48 1.48
CA VAL A 314 -11.38 23.23 0.65
C VAL A 314 -12.64 22.44 0.34
N HIS A 315 -13.76 23.15 0.28
CA HIS A 315 -15.03 22.63 -0.21
C HIS A 315 -15.03 22.55 -1.74
N VAL A 316 -15.76 21.56 -2.25
CA VAL A 316 -16.02 21.41 -3.69
C VAL A 316 -17.52 21.56 -3.95
N THR A 317 -17.88 22.57 -4.73
CA THR A 317 -19.21 22.67 -5.33
C THR A 317 -19.13 22.24 -6.78
N ALA A 318 -19.99 21.29 -7.19
CA ALA A 318 -19.98 20.74 -8.54
C ALA A 318 -21.32 20.98 -9.22
N ALA A 319 -21.29 21.38 -10.49
CA ALA A 319 -22.46 21.37 -11.35
C ALA A 319 -22.72 19.93 -11.83
N VAL A 320 -23.98 19.52 -11.83
CA VAL A 320 -24.45 18.23 -12.31
C VAL A 320 -25.66 18.46 -13.20
N TYR A 321 -25.74 17.73 -14.31
CA TYR A 321 -26.88 17.81 -15.23
C TYR A 321 -27.09 16.47 -15.92
N LYS A 322 -28.25 16.28 -16.54
CA LYS A 322 -28.57 15.15 -17.39
C LYS A 322 -28.19 15.48 -18.83
N ASN A 323 -27.34 14.66 -19.44
CA ASN A 323 -27.02 14.85 -20.85
C ASN A 323 -28.18 14.34 -21.72
N VAL A 324 -28.96 15.27 -22.25
CA VAL A 324 -30.19 14.98 -23.00
C VAL A 324 -29.93 14.42 -24.41
N ALA A 325 -28.68 14.49 -24.89
CA ALA A 325 -28.29 13.92 -26.18
C ALA A 325 -28.01 12.41 -26.09
N LEU A 326 -27.93 11.85 -24.88
CA LEU A 326 -27.57 10.45 -24.65
C LEU A 326 -28.68 9.72 -23.90
N LEU A 327 -28.91 8.46 -24.26
CA LEU A 327 -29.78 7.55 -23.51
C LEU A 327 -28.95 6.35 -23.05
N ASN A 328 -29.08 6.01 -21.78
CA ASN A 328 -28.49 4.80 -21.24
C ASN A 328 -29.23 3.58 -21.82
N SER A 329 -28.53 2.67 -22.49
CA SER A 329 -29.14 1.50 -23.15
C SER A 329 -29.85 0.53 -22.22
N ARG A 330 -29.55 0.54 -20.91
CA ARG A 330 -30.18 -0.34 -19.92
C ARG A 330 -31.37 0.31 -19.25
N THR A 331 -31.26 1.58 -18.86
CA THR A 331 -32.31 2.26 -18.09
C THR A 331 -33.24 3.10 -18.96
N MET A 332 -32.86 3.35 -20.22
CA MET A 332 -33.56 4.29 -21.12
C MET A 332 -33.70 5.71 -20.54
N GLU A 333 -32.82 6.06 -19.61
CA GLU A 333 -32.76 7.38 -18.98
C GLU A 333 -31.54 8.16 -19.46
N HIS A 334 -31.62 9.49 -19.40
CA HIS A 334 -30.47 10.35 -19.61
C HIS A 334 -29.42 10.15 -18.50
N PRO A 335 -28.14 9.95 -18.85
CA PRO A 335 -27.07 9.81 -17.86
C PRO A 335 -26.73 11.15 -17.21
N SER A 336 -26.30 11.12 -15.95
CA SER A 336 -25.82 12.31 -15.23
C SER A 336 -24.35 12.60 -15.56
N PHE A 337 -24.05 13.86 -15.85
CA PHE A 337 -22.73 14.36 -16.23
C PHE A 337 -22.29 15.45 -15.24
N PHE A 338 -20.97 15.58 -15.08
CA PHE A 338 -20.37 16.67 -14.32
C PHE A 338 -20.10 17.87 -15.22
N GLY A 339 -20.44 19.03 -14.71
CA GLY A 339 -20.16 20.32 -15.29
C GLY A 339 -18.94 21.00 -14.69
N ALA A 340 -19.05 22.31 -14.49
CA ALA A 340 -18.03 23.11 -13.82
C ALA A 340 -17.89 22.74 -12.33
N PHE A 341 -16.67 22.84 -11.82
CA PHE A 341 -16.34 22.67 -10.41
C PHE A 341 -15.83 23.98 -9.81
N PHE A 342 -16.13 24.16 -8.53
CA PHE A 342 -15.71 25.30 -7.75
C PHE A 342 -15.06 24.84 -6.46
N LEU A 343 -13.77 25.17 -6.30
CA LEU A 343 -13.02 24.95 -5.07
C LEU A 343 -13.05 26.23 -4.26
N HIS A 344 -13.48 26.16 -3.00
CA HIS A 344 -13.59 27.33 -2.13
C HIS A 344 -13.45 26.97 -0.66
N GLY A 345 -13.02 27.93 0.17
CA GLY A 345 -12.92 27.70 1.63
C GLY A 345 -14.13 28.18 2.43
N ASN A 346 -15.01 29.01 1.85
CA ASN A 346 -16.14 29.62 2.53
C ASN A 346 -17.41 29.46 1.68
N SER A 347 -18.53 29.11 2.32
CA SER A 347 -19.83 28.99 1.64
C SER A 347 -20.71 30.23 1.88
N ASP A 348 -20.19 31.42 1.54
CA ASP A 348 -20.93 32.68 1.67
C ASP A 348 -21.47 33.19 0.32
N PHE A 349 -22.45 34.08 0.37
CA PHE A 349 -23.10 34.64 -0.82
C PHE A 349 -22.10 35.26 -1.81
N ARG A 350 -21.07 35.97 -1.32
CA ARG A 350 -20.09 36.64 -2.19
C ARG A 350 -19.22 35.63 -2.93
N VAL A 351 -18.81 34.55 -2.25
CA VAL A 351 -18.01 33.47 -2.82
C VAL A 351 -18.79 32.72 -3.90
N PHE A 352 -20.06 32.38 -3.62
CA PHE A 352 -20.91 31.76 -4.64
C PHE A 352 -21.25 32.70 -5.79
N THR A 353 -21.46 33.99 -5.52
CA THR A 353 -21.73 34.99 -6.58
C THR A 353 -20.60 35.03 -7.60
N GLN A 354 -19.35 34.99 -7.14
CA GLN A 354 -18.20 34.94 -8.04
C GLN A 354 -18.26 33.74 -8.99
N PHE A 355 -18.61 32.56 -8.47
CA PHE A 355 -18.72 31.36 -9.28
C PHE A 355 -19.89 31.42 -10.26
N PHE A 356 -21.09 31.78 -9.80
CA PHE A 356 -22.25 31.83 -10.68
C PHE A 356 -22.19 32.94 -11.72
N GLN A 357 -21.57 34.09 -11.42
CA GLN A 357 -21.31 35.12 -12.43
C GLN A 357 -20.37 34.62 -13.52
N HIS A 358 -19.34 33.85 -13.16
CA HIS A 358 -18.46 33.23 -14.15
C HIS A 358 -19.24 32.30 -15.07
N ILE A 359 -20.07 31.41 -14.52
CA ILE A 359 -20.92 30.52 -15.32
C ILE A 359 -21.94 31.32 -16.15
N ALA A 360 -22.52 32.39 -15.61
CA ALA A 360 -23.46 33.24 -16.34
C ALA A 360 -22.81 33.93 -17.55
N LEU A 361 -21.56 34.37 -17.41
CA LEU A 361 -20.79 34.93 -18.54
C LEU A 361 -20.53 33.88 -19.62
N GLU A 362 -20.19 32.65 -19.22
CA GLU A 362 -20.08 31.54 -20.17
C GLU A 362 -21.40 31.30 -20.89
N PHE A 363 -22.55 31.46 -20.21
CA PHE A 363 -23.90 31.29 -20.78
C PHE A 363 -24.49 32.54 -21.45
N ALA A 364 -23.73 33.63 -21.61
CA ALA A 364 -24.27 34.91 -22.10
C ALA A 364 -24.84 34.84 -23.53
N ASP A 365 -24.40 33.86 -24.34
CA ASP A 365 -24.87 33.58 -25.70
C ASP A 365 -26.00 32.53 -25.76
N SER A 366 -26.49 32.08 -24.62
CA SER A 366 -27.41 30.95 -24.48
C SER A 366 -28.67 31.37 -23.71
N PRO A 367 -29.82 30.75 -23.96
CA PRO A 367 -31.01 30.98 -23.13
C PRO A 367 -30.75 30.59 -21.67
N ASN A 368 -31.46 31.24 -20.75
CA ASN A 368 -31.28 30.98 -19.32
C ASN A 368 -31.60 29.51 -18.97
N PRO A 369 -30.68 28.83 -18.25
CA PRO A 369 -30.90 27.47 -17.78
C PRO A 369 -31.93 27.43 -16.64
N VAL A 370 -32.39 26.23 -16.30
CA VAL A 370 -33.03 25.99 -14.99
C VAL A 370 -31.96 25.54 -14.02
N LEU A 371 -31.89 26.20 -12.88
CA LEU A 371 -30.93 25.93 -11.83
C LEU A 371 -31.61 25.12 -10.72
N GLY A 372 -30.83 24.34 -9.99
CA GLY A 372 -31.27 23.68 -8.78
C GLY A 372 -30.13 23.57 -7.79
N SER A 373 -30.44 23.45 -6.50
CA SER A 373 -29.46 23.28 -5.43
C SER A 373 -30.15 22.66 -4.21
N ASP A 374 -29.38 22.01 -3.33
CA ASP A 374 -29.81 21.76 -1.96
C ASP A 374 -30.06 23.08 -1.20
N GLU A 375 -30.76 23.05 -0.06
CA GLU A 375 -31.39 24.24 0.56
C GLU A 375 -30.43 25.34 1.08
N GLU A 376 -29.15 25.36 0.68
CA GLU A 376 -28.16 26.38 1.04
C GLU A 376 -28.57 27.78 0.55
N LYS A 377 -29.12 28.58 1.47
CA LYS A 377 -29.64 29.95 1.20
C LYS A 377 -28.63 30.85 0.48
N ALA A 378 -27.35 30.77 0.86
CA ALA A 378 -26.29 31.59 0.24
C ALA A 378 -26.09 31.25 -1.25
N MET A 379 -26.21 29.96 -1.61
CA MET A 379 -26.06 29.49 -2.97
C MET A 379 -27.26 29.88 -3.83
N ARG A 380 -28.50 29.65 -3.36
CA ARG A 380 -29.73 30.06 -4.06
C ARG A 380 -29.78 31.56 -4.33
N ASN A 381 -29.41 32.38 -3.34
CA ASN A 381 -29.36 33.83 -3.52
C ASN A 381 -28.33 34.23 -4.59
N ALA A 382 -27.17 33.57 -4.60
CA ALA A 382 -26.13 33.85 -5.59
C ALA A 382 -26.52 33.40 -7.00
N MET A 383 -27.24 32.27 -7.13
CA MET A 383 -27.85 31.84 -8.40
C MET A 383 -28.84 32.88 -8.92
N ALA A 384 -29.78 33.33 -8.07
CA ALA A 384 -30.78 34.34 -8.44
C ALA A 384 -30.14 35.67 -8.82
N PHE A 385 -29.03 36.03 -8.18
CA PHE A 385 -28.30 37.24 -8.50
C PHE A 385 -27.57 37.14 -9.85
N ALA A 386 -26.95 36.00 -10.16
CA ALA A 386 -26.20 35.82 -11.39
C ALA A 386 -27.07 35.48 -12.62
N PHE A 387 -28.22 34.83 -12.38
CA PHE A 387 -29.19 34.42 -13.40
C PHE A 387 -30.59 34.92 -13.03
N PRO A 388 -30.87 36.23 -13.20
CA PRO A 388 -32.12 36.84 -12.73
C PRO A 388 -33.38 36.27 -13.38
N ASP A 389 -33.31 35.80 -14.63
CA ASP A 389 -34.46 35.23 -15.35
C ASP A 389 -34.40 33.69 -15.49
N ALA A 390 -33.53 33.02 -14.72
CA ALA A 390 -33.53 31.56 -14.64
C ALA A 390 -34.63 31.05 -13.69
N GLY A 391 -35.20 29.89 -13.99
CA GLY A 391 -35.97 29.15 -12.99
C GLY A 391 -35.02 28.54 -11.96
N ILE A 392 -35.26 28.76 -10.66
CA ILE A 392 -34.42 28.30 -9.54
C ILE A 392 -35.23 27.44 -8.58
#